data_AF-A0A6G3MMF9-F1
#
_entry.id   AF-A0A6G3MMF9-F1
#
_cell.length_a   1.000
_cell.length_b   1.000
_cell.length_c   1.000
_cell.angle_alpha   90.00
_cell.angle_beta   90.00
_cell.angle_gamma   90.00
#
_symmetry.space_group_name_H-M   'P 1'
#
loop_
_entity.id
_entity.type
_entity.pdbx_description
1 polymer ?
#
loop_
_entity_poly.entity_id
_entity_poly.type
_entity_poly.pdbx_seq_one_letter_code
_entity_poly.pdbx_strand_id
1 'polypeptide(L)'
;NIFTELKTDIASVVNLIPGILLKDFKPLINLKLESSVQFPTLKGGDLEIAVANLIDYLTDIRFSLPRTDPNNLQYKTTTNILLHCYILTNPQIVLPLLSLPNNPSLVDEIEQLLKEHKLYKELAYYYLNKQRHCQAISVLKVIENDLYFPRF
;
A
#
# COMPACT_ATOMS: atom_id res chain seq x y z
N ASN A 1 10.84 1.97 18.68
CA ASN A 1 10.13 0.95 17.90
C ASN A 1 11.16 -0.10 17.49
N ILE A 2 10.92 -1.39 17.77
CA ILE A 2 11.91 -2.48 17.64
C ILE A 2 12.50 -2.58 16.23
N PHE A 3 11.73 -2.24 15.19
CA PHE A 3 12.19 -2.30 13.80
C PHE A 3 13.27 -1.26 13.48
N THR A 4 13.25 -0.10 14.14
CA THR A 4 14.28 0.95 13.99
C THR A 4 15.62 0.51 14.60
N GLU A 5 15.58 -0.26 15.68
CA GLU A 5 16.77 -0.77 16.37
C GLU A 5 17.44 -1.92 15.60
N LEU A 6 16.65 -2.71 14.87
CA LEU A 6 17.11 -3.84 14.06
C LEU A 6 17.88 -3.43 12.79
N LYS A 7 18.02 -2.12 12.48
CA LYS A 7 18.68 -1.59 11.27
C LYS A 7 18.25 -2.29 9.97
N THR A 8 17.02 -2.77 9.93
CA THR A 8 16.48 -3.58 8.84
C THR A 8 15.63 -2.70 7.93
N ASP A 9 15.72 -2.90 6.62
CA ASP A 9 14.92 -2.11 5.68
C ASP A 9 13.43 -2.50 5.71
N ILE A 10 12.59 -1.60 5.21
CA ILE A 10 11.12 -1.74 5.24
C ILE A 10 10.66 -3.00 4.52
N ALA A 11 11.24 -3.33 3.36
CA ALA A 11 10.81 -4.49 2.59
C ALA A 11 11.14 -5.79 3.33
N SER A 12 12.28 -5.85 4.03
CA SER A 12 12.63 -6.99 4.88
C SER A 12 11.67 -7.19 6.05
N VAL A 13 11.23 -6.11 6.71
CA VAL A 13 10.19 -6.18 7.76
C VAL A 13 8.86 -6.65 7.18
N VAL A 14 8.43 -6.06 6.07
CA VAL A 14 7.14 -6.35 5.42
C VAL A 14 7.07 -7.78 4.89
N ASN A 15 8.21 -8.35 4.46
CA ASN A 15 8.30 -9.74 4.01
C ASN A 15 7.90 -10.77 5.11
N LEU A 16 7.83 -10.37 6.38
CA LEU A 16 7.29 -11.20 7.44
C LEU A 16 5.77 -11.42 7.29
N ILE A 17 5.06 -10.43 6.78
CA ILE A 17 3.59 -10.43 6.67
C ILE A 17 3.18 -10.94 5.27
N PRO A 18 2.39 -12.03 5.19
CA PRO A 18 2.02 -12.62 3.91
C PRO A 18 1.14 -11.68 3.08
N GLY A 19 1.41 -11.61 1.78
CA GLY A 19 0.55 -10.91 0.82
C GLY A 19 0.73 -9.40 0.76
N ILE A 20 1.56 -8.77 1.60
CA ILE A 20 1.74 -7.30 1.61
C ILE A 20 2.91 -6.82 0.75
N LEU A 21 3.96 -7.63 0.63
CA LEU A 21 5.17 -7.23 -0.10
C LEU A 21 4.88 -7.05 -1.59
N LEU A 22 5.13 -5.84 -2.10
CA LEU A 22 5.00 -5.51 -3.51
C LEU A 22 6.29 -5.90 -4.25
N LYS A 23 6.17 -6.43 -5.48
CA LYS A 23 7.29 -7.02 -6.23
C LYS A 23 8.42 -6.04 -6.53
N ASP A 24 8.10 -4.76 -6.68
CA ASP A 24 9.06 -3.69 -6.93
C ASP A 24 9.97 -3.40 -5.73
N PHE A 25 9.58 -3.82 -4.52
CA PHE A 25 10.35 -3.59 -3.29
C PHE A 25 10.95 -4.91 -2.80
N LYS A 26 12.18 -5.19 -3.24
CA LYS A 26 12.90 -6.38 -2.81
C LYS A 26 13.52 -6.17 -1.42
N PRO A 27 13.37 -7.13 -0.49
CA PRO A 27 14.02 -7.06 0.82
C PRO A 27 15.55 -7.16 0.65
N LEU A 28 16.32 -6.40 1.45
CA LEU A 28 17.77 -6.62 1.52
C LEU A 28 18.10 -7.95 2.18
N ILE A 29 17.29 -8.35 3.16
CA ILE A 29 17.49 -9.56 3.96
C ILE A 29 16.17 -10.33 4.02
N ASN A 30 16.20 -11.59 3.59
CA ASN A 30 15.04 -12.46 3.78
C ASN A 30 15.06 -13.03 5.20
N LEU A 31 14.45 -12.30 6.15
CA LEU A 31 14.39 -12.69 7.57
C LEU A 31 13.85 -14.11 7.81
N LYS A 32 12.99 -14.63 6.92
CA LYS A 32 12.46 -15.99 6.99
C LYS A 32 13.49 -17.06 6.66
N LEU A 33 14.47 -16.75 5.82
CA LEU A 33 15.54 -17.67 5.41
C LEU A 33 16.76 -17.57 6.32
N GLU A 34 17.08 -16.37 6.80
CA GLU A 34 18.26 -16.12 7.64
C GLU A 34 18.06 -16.56 9.10
N SER A 35 16.80 -16.71 9.54
CA SER A 35 16.50 -17.16 10.90
C SER A 35 16.44 -18.68 11.00
N SER A 36 17.02 -19.23 12.06
CA SER A 36 16.81 -20.63 12.44
C SER A 36 15.44 -20.88 13.09
N VAL A 37 14.66 -19.83 13.32
CA VAL A 37 13.33 -19.89 13.95
C VAL A 37 12.24 -20.09 12.89
N GLN A 38 11.34 -21.04 13.12
CA GLN A 38 10.14 -21.20 12.29
C GLN A 38 9.18 -20.04 12.54
N PHE A 39 8.88 -19.26 11.50
CA PHE A 39 7.87 -18.22 11.59
C PHE A 39 6.47 -18.82 11.53
N PRO A 40 5.57 -18.49 12.47
CA PRO A 40 4.19 -18.93 12.40
C PRO A 40 3.53 -18.35 11.15
N THR A 41 2.63 -19.13 10.54
CA THR A 41 1.83 -18.62 9.42
C THR A 41 0.73 -17.72 9.98
N LEU A 42 0.88 -16.42 9.81
CA LEU A 42 -0.13 -15.43 10.22
C LEU A 42 -1.42 -15.62 9.40
N LYS A 43 -2.56 -15.76 10.09
CA LYS A 43 -3.90 -15.90 9.51
C LYS A 43 -4.95 -15.27 10.42
N GLY A 44 -6.12 -14.93 9.88
CA GLY A 44 -7.24 -14.40 10.66
C GLY A 44 -6.84 -13.19 11.52
N GLY A 45 -7.25 -13.19 12.79
CA GLY A 45 -6.97 -12.09 13.72
C GLY A 45 -5.48 -11.79 13.92
N ASP A 46 -4.60 -12.80 13.90
CA ASP A 46 -3.15 -12.57 14.01
C ASP A 46 -2.61 -11.78 12.83
N LEU A 47 -3.14 -12.02 11.63
CA LEU A 47 -2.79 -11.28 10.43
C LEU A 47 -3.30 -9.84 10.51
N GLU A 48 -4.53 -9.64 10.97
CA GLU A 48 -5.11 -8.30 11.15
C GLU A 48 -4.29 -7.47 12.15
N ILE A 49 -3.91 -8.06 13.29
CA ILE A 49 -3.05 -7.42 14.30
C ILE A 49 -1.67 -7.09 13.70
N ALA A 50 -1.07 -8.03 12.96
CA ALA A 50 0.22 -7.79 12.33
C ALA A 50 0.17 -6.64 11.31
N VAL A 51 -0.89 -6.56 10.50
CA VAL A 51 -1.08 -5.46 9.54
C VAL A 51 -1.34 -4.14 10.26
N ALA A 52 -2.11 -4.12 11.35
CA ALA A 52 -2.33 -2.91 12.15
C ALA A 52 -1.01 -2.37 12.73
N ASN A 53 -0.21 -3.23 13.35
CA ASN A 53 1.11 -2.84 13.88
C ASN A 53 2.06 -2.39 12.77
N LEU A 54 1.98 -2.99 11.57
CA LEU A 54 2.74 -2.56 10.41
C LEU A 54 2.32 -1.16 9.95
N ILE A 55 1.01 -0.86 9.94
CA ILE A 55 0.50 0.47 9.59
C ILE A 55 1.07 1.53 10.53
N ASP A 56 1.05 1.28 11.86
CA ASP A 56 1.58 2.23 12.84
C ASP A 56 3.08 2.49 12.60
N TYR A 57 3.87 1.43 12.43
CA TYR A 57 5.30 1.53 12.12
C TYR A 57 5.60 2.32 10.84
N LEU A 58 4.89 2.00 9.75
CA LEU A 58 5.10 2.67 8.47
C LEU A 58 4.62 4.13 8.51
N THR A 59 3.59 4.41 9.30
CA THR A 59 3.07 5.77 9.51
C THR A 59 4.13 6.62 10.19
N ASP A 60 4.72 6.13 11.28
CA ASP A 60 5.83 6.79 11.98
C ASP A 60 7.01 7.08 11.04
N ILE A 61 7.41 6.07 10.25
CA ILE A 61 8.47 6.25 9.24
C ILE A 61 8.08 7.34 8.25
N ARG A 62 6.88 7.27 7.66
CA ARG A 62 6.45 8.23 6.64
C ARG A 62 6.40 9.66 7.18
N PHE A 63 6.06 9.84 8.46
CA PHE A 63 6.10 11.15 9.11
C PHE A 63 7.52 11.66 9.36
N SER A 64 8.46 10.76 9.66
CA SER A 64 9.87 11.12 9.86
C SER A 64 10.63 11.44 8.57
N LEU A 65 10.14 10.95 7.42
CA LEU A 65 10.80 11.15 6.13
C LEU A 65 10.52 12.55 5.54
N PRO A 66 11.54 13.22 4.99
CA PRO A 66 11.36 14.51 4.34
C PRO A 66 10.50 14.36 3.08
N ARG A 67 9.34 15.02 3.05
CA ARG A 67 8.38 15.02 1.93
C ARG A 67 8.82 15.87 0.74
N THR A 68 10.07 16.32 0.73
CA THR A 68 10.62 17.26 -0.25
C THR A 68 11.09 16.56 -1.51
N ASP A 69 11.39 15.26 -1.45
CA ASP A 69 11.78 14.46 -2.61
C ASP A 69 10.82 13.27 -2.82
N PRO A 70 9.86 13.39 -3.76
CA PRO A 70 8.96 12.30 -4.13
C PRO A 70 9.68 11.07 -4.72
N ASN A 71 10.95 11.20 -5.12
CA ASN A 71 11.77 10.10 -5.64
C ASN A 71 12.57 9.39 -4.55
N ASN A 72 12.51 9.86 -3.30
CA ASN A 72 13.14 9.16 -2.19
C ASN A 72 12.60 7.73 -2.11
N LEU A 73 13.51 6.75 -2.24
CA LEU A 73 13.14 5.34 -2.32
C LEU A 73 12.42 4.87 -1.05
N GLN A 74 12.86 5.28 0.13
CA GLN A 74 12.19 4.91 1.38
C GLN A 74 10.78 5.51 1.43
N TYR A 75 10.60 6.78 1.04
CA TYR A 75 9.28 7.41 1.03
C TYR A 75 8.33 6.73 0.03
N LYS A 76 8.85 6.37 -1.14
CA LYS A 76 8.14 5.59 -2.16
C LYS A 76 7.73 4.20 -1.65
N THR A 77 8.68 3.43 -1.11
CA THR A 77 8.42 2.10 -0.55
C THR A 77 7.40 2.17 0.58
N THR A 78 7.60 3.07 1.55
CA THR A 78 6.70 3.25 2.70
C THR A 78 5.28 3.58 2.24
N THR A 79 5.12 4.54 1.32
CA THR A 79 3.80 4.99 0.87
C THR A 79 3.06 3.91 0.08
N ASN A 80 3.74 3.19 -0.81
CA ASN A 80 3.11 2.11 -1.58
C ASN A 80 2.68 0.95 -0.67
N ILE A 81 3.50 0.57 0.31
CA ILE A 81 3.16 -0.50 1.25
C ILE A 81 2.02 -0.07 2.19
N LEU A 82 2.05 1.16 2.72
CA LEU A 82 0.92 1.71 3.49
C LEU A 82 -0.39 1.65 2.72
N LEU A 83 -0.35 2.04 1.44
CA LEU A 83 -1.53 2.02 0.59
C LEU A 83 -2.05 0.59 0.41
N HIS A 84 -1.17 -0.39 0.22
CA HIS A 84 -1.54 -1.80 0.19
C HIS A 84 -2.22 -2.23 1.50
N CYS A 85 -1.63 -1.91 2.66
CA CYS A 85 -2.22 -2.23 3.96
C CYS A 85 -3.62 -1.62 4.12
N TYR A 86 -3.83 -0.37 3.73
CA TYR A 86 -5.14 0.28 3.82
C TYR A 86 -6.16 -0.28 2.83
N ILE A 87 -5.76 -0.66 1.61
CA ILE A 87 -6.67 -1.33 0.66
C ILE A 87 -7.25 -2.62 1.29
N LEU A 88 -6.42 -3.36 2.04
CA LEU A 88 -6.83 -4.63 2.65
C LEU A 88 -7.63 -4.45 3.94
N THR A 89 -7.34 -3.43 4.74
CA THR A 89 -7.88 -3.29 6.11
C THR A 89 -8.90 -2.17 6.27
N ASN A 90 -8.68 -1.03 5.63
CA ASN A 90 -9.54 0.15 5.77
C ASN A 90 -9.52 1.02 4.49
N PRO A 91 -10.32 0.65 3.47
CA PRO A 91 -10.36 1.35 2.19
C PRO A 91 -10.72 2.84 2.29
N GLN A 92 -11.40 3.27 3.35
CA GLN A 92 -11.84 4.67 3.53
C GLN A 92 -10.66 5.65 3.66
N ILE A 93 -9.47 5.16 4.04
CA ILE A 93 -8.25 5.97 4.17
C ILE A 93 -7.45 6.05 2.87
N VAL A 94 -7.74 5.16 1.90
CA VAL A 94 -7.00 5.08 0.63
C VAL A 94 -7.11 6.38 -0.15
N LEU A 95 -8.32 6.92 -0.33
CA LEU A 95 -8.51 8.18 -1.05
C LEU A 95 -7.87 9.39 -0.33
N PRO A 96 -8.06 9.62 0.99
CA PRO A 96 -7.32 10.63 1.73
C PRO A 96 -5.80 10.51 1.57
N LEU A 97 -5.26 9.29 1.65
CA LEU A 97 -3.83 9.03 1.51
C LEU A 97 -3.33 9.37 0.10
N LEU A 98 -4.07 8.96 -0.95
CA LEU A 98 -3.77 9.27 -2.35
C LEU A 98 -3.82 10.78 -2.65
N SER A 99 -4.71 11.50 -1.96
CA SER A 99 -4.95 12.92 -2.18
C SER A 99 -3.90 13.85 -1.55
N LEU A 100 -2.98 13.30 -0.78
CA LEU A 100 -1.91 14.09 -0.18
C LEU A 100 -0.97 14.66 -1.26
N PRO A 101 -0.54 15.92 -1.10
CA PRO A 101 0.45 16.51 -1.99
C PRO A 101 1.79 15.79 -1.87
N ASN A 102 2.59 15.85 -2.93
CA ASN A 102 3.92 15.23 -3.01
C ASN A 102 3.92 13.72 -2.75
N ASN A 103 2.85 13.02 -3.11
CA ASN A 103 2.87 11.57 -3.09
C ASN A 103 3.89 11.03 -4.12
N PRO A 104 4.61 9.95 -3.78
CA PRO A 104 5.59 9.36 -4.68
C PRO A 104 4.90 8.65 -5.84
N SER A 105 5.68 8.31 -6.88
CA SER A 105 5.18 7.46 -7.95
C SER A 105 4.71 6.10 -7.40
N LEU A 106 3.46 5.76 -7.68
CA LEU A 106 2.86 4.50 -7.27
C LEU A 106 3.20 3.38 -8.25
N VAL A 107 3.42 2.18 -7.72
CA VAL A 107 3.71 0.98 -8.51
C VAL A 107 2.43 0.45 -9.16
N ASP A 108 2.55 -0.26 -10.27
CA ASP A 108 1.38 -0.72 -11.04
C ASP A 108 0.58 -1.80 -10.30
N GLU A 109 1.17 -2.50 -9.34
CA GLU A 109 0.45 -3.44 -8.47
C GLU A 109 -0.65 -2.77 -7.63
N ILE A 110 -0.49 -1.49 -7.28
CA ILE A 110 -1.55 -0.72 -6.61
C ILE A 110 -2.77 -0.57 -7.53
N GLU A 111 -2.55 -0.34 -8.82
CA GLU A 111 -3.64 -0.26 -9.79
C GLU A 111 -4.43 -1.57 -9.86
N GLN A 112 -3.71 -2.70 -9.84
CA GLN A 112 -4.31 -4.02 -9.82
C GLN A 112 -5.12 -4.25 -8.53
N LEU A 113 -4.55 -3.94 -7.37
CA LEU A 113 -5.23 -4.06 -6.07
C LEU A 113 -6.50 -3.22 -6.00
N LEU A 114 -6.47 -1.97 -6.46
CA LEU A 114 -7.65 -1.11 -6.52
C LEU A 114 -8.77 -1.71 -7.40
N LYS A 115 -8.40 -2.35 -8.52
CA LYS A 115 -9.37 -3.04 -9.40
C LYS A 115 -9.96 -4.29 -8.74
N GLU A 116 -9.12 -5.11 -8.12
CA GLU A 116 -9.52 -6.35 -7.44
C GLU A 116 -10.51 -6.06 -6.31
N HIS A 117 -10.26 -5.00 -5.54
CA HIS A 117 -11.13 -4.55 -4.45
C HIS A 117 -12.28 -3.63 -4.87
N LYS A 118 -12.47 -3.41 -6.19
CA LYS A 118 -13.54 -2.55 -6.77
C LYS A 118 -13.54 -1.11 -6.21
N LEU A 119 -12.37 -0.58 -5.86
CA LEU A 119 -12.17 0.77 -5.35
C LEU A 119 -12.09 1.77 -6.51
N TYR A 120 -13.20 1.91 -7.24
CA TYR A 120 -13.23 2.67 -8.49
C TYR A 120 -13.03 4.18 -8.30
N LYS A 121 -13.47 4.74 -7.16
CA LYS A 121 -13.28 6.18 -6.86
C LYS A 121 -11.80 6.50 -6.65
N GLU A 122 -11.12 5.66 -5.88
CA GLU A 122 -9.68 5.69 -5.62
C GLU A 122 -8.90 5.45 -6.92
N LEU A 123 -9.34 4.50 -7.75
CA LEU A 123 -8.73 4.21 -9.05
C LEU A 123 -8.84 5.38 -10.03
N ALA A 124 -9.99 6.07 -10.06
CA ALA A 124 -10.15 7.27 -10.86
C ALA A 124 -9.16 8.37 -10.40
N TYR A 125 -9.04 8.58 -9.09
CA TYR A 125 -8.09 9.54 -8.51
C TYR A 125 -6.63 9.17 -8.82
N TYR A 126 -6.28 7.88 -8.72
CA TYR A 126 -4.98 7.36 -9.11
C TYR A 126 -4.63 7.69 -10.57
N TYR A 127 -5.56 7.50 -11.50
CA TYR A 127 -5.33 7.83 -12.91
C TYR A 127 -5.20 9.33 -13.16
N LEU A 128 -5.98 10.15 -12.44
CA LEU A 128 -5.83 11.61 -12.51
C LEU A 128 -4.43 12.04 -12.06
N ASN A 129 -3.94 11.51 -10.94
CA ASN A 129 -2.59 11.79 -10.44
C ASN A 129 -1.47 11.36 -11.40
N LYS A 130 -1.66 10.27 -12.15
CA LYS A 130 -0.73 9.81 -13.19
C LYS A 130 -0.91 10.52 -14.55
N GLN A 131 -1.76 11.57 -14.64
CA GLN A 131 -2.12 12.27 -15.90
C GLN A 131 -2.73 11.34 -16.97
N ARG A 132 -3.33 10.22 -16.56
CA ARG A 132 -3.96 9.23 -17.45
C ARG A 132 -5.46 9.51 -17.57
N HIS A 133 -5.80 10.71 -18.04
CA HIS A 133 -7.18 11.22 -18.05
C HIS A 133 -8.18 10.32 -18.80
N CYS A 134 -7.79 9.72 -19.93
CA CYS A 134 -8.67 8.81 -20.67
C CYS A 134 -9.10 7.59 -19.83
N GLN A 135 -8.17 7.03 -19.06
CA GLN A 135 -8.46 5.92 -18.15
C GLN A 135 -9.34 6.38 -16.99
N ALA A 136 -9.06 7.55 -16.41
CA ALA A 136 -9.91 8.13 -15.38
C ALA A 136 -11.37 8.29 -15.86
N ILE A 137 -11.58 8.81 -17.08
CA ILE A 137 -12.92 8.97 -17.68
C ILE A 137 -13.60 7.59 -17.86
N SER A 138 -12.87 6.57 -18.31
CA SER A 138 -13.44 5.24 -18.47
C SER A 138 -13.92 4.65 -17.14
N VAL A 139 -13.18 4.85 -16.05
CA VAL A 139 -13.57 4.40 -14.71
C VAL A 139 -14.77 5.20 -14.20
N LEU A 140 -14.81 6.52 -14.41
CA LEU A 140 -15.95 7.35 -14.02
C LEU A 140 -17.25 6.90 -14.70
N LYS A 141 -17.20 6.51 -15.98
CA LYS A 141 -18.35 5.93 -16.69
C LYS A 141 -18.83 4.61 -16.08
N VAL A 142 -17.92 3.79 -15.56
CA VAL A 142 -18.29 2.55 -14.85
C VAL A 142 -19.01 2.89 -13.54
N ILE A 143 -18.47 3.84 -12.76
CA ILE A 143 -19.10 4.32 -11.53
C ILE A 143 -20.50 4.89 -11.81
N GLU A 144 -20.63 5.69 -12.87
CA GLU A 144 -21.90 6.27 -13.29
C GLU A 144 -22.92 5.17 -13.63
N ASN A 145 -22.52 4.18 -14.42
CA ASN A 145 -23.40 3.06 -14.77
C ASN A 145 -23.81 2.22 -13.55
N ASP A 146 -22.90 1.98 -12.59
CA ASP A 146 -23.23 1.25 -11.36
C ASP A 146 -24.20 2.03 -10.45
N LEU A 147 -24.12 3.38 -10.46
CA LEU A 147 -25.04 4.24 -9.69
C LEU A 147 -26.44 4.28 -10.30
N TYR A 148 -26.55 4.29 -11.63
CA TYR A 148 -27.85 4.39 -12.33
C TYR A 148 -28.49 3.04 -12.66
N PHE A 149 -27.71 1.96 -12.73
CA PHE A 149 -28.19 0.60 -13.01
C PHE A 149 -27.56 -0.41 -12.04
N PRO A 150 -27.92 -0.38 -10.74
CA PRO A 150 -27.45 -1.37 -9.79
C PRO A 150 -27.93 -2.76 -10.24
N ARG A 151 -26.98 -3.68 -10.46
CA ARG A 151 -27.30 -5.07 -10.78
C ARG A 151 -27.87 -5.73 -9.51
N PHE A 152 -29.17 -6.03 -9.54
CA PHE A 152 -29.88 -6.78 -8.50
C PHE A 152 -29.65 -8.29 -8.66
#